data_AF-A0A7S3WFF4-F1
#
_entry.id   AF-A0A7S3WFF4-F1
#
_cell.length_a   1.000
_cell.length_b   1.000
_cell.length_c   1.000
_cell.angle_alpha   90.00
_cell.angle_beta   90.00
_cell.angle_gamma   90.00
#
_symmetry.space_group_name_H-M   'P 1'
#
loop_
_entity.id
_entity.type
_entity.pdbx_description
1 polymer ?
#
loop_
_entity_poly.entity_id
_entity_poly.type
_entity_poly.pdbx_seq_one_letter_code
_entity_poly.pdbx_strand_id
1 'polypeptide(L)'
;GAIILFIDEIHTVVGAGKADGAMDAGNLLKPALARGQLRCIGATTLDEYRQHIEKDAALERRFQQVFVAQPTVEATTGILRGLKERYELHHGVAISDAALVAAAALSDRYISERFLPDKAIDLVDEAAAKLKMDATSRPQALDEVERRLVQAKMEEFSLTKDAAADPRAAARLTALRAEMGTLEGRQRALADRWREEKGALEGLNSLKAAIEQKTLEIEQAEAAYELNKAAELKYRDLPELQAQLRAKQEALAAADGGEALTRTTVGEEGVAAVGGAGVPSHGAWLCEQARRTWRP
;
A
#
# COMPACT_ATOMS: atom_id res chain seq x y z
N GLY A 1 -30.43 25.85 -6.92
CA GLY A 1 -30.15 24.66 -6.09
C GLY A 1 -28.79 24.83 -5.45
N ALA A 2 -28.71 24.66 -4.13
CA ALA A 2 -27.45 24.75 -3.37
C ALA A 2 -26.62 23.44 -3.39
N ILE A 3 -27.12 22.41 -4.07
CA ILE A 3 -26.50 21.08 -4.14
C ILE A 3 -26.06 20.80 -5.58
N ILE A 4 -24.84 20.27 -5.73
CA ILE A 4 -24.31 19.73 -6.98
C ILE A 4 -24.36 18.20 -6.87
N LEU A 5 -25.07 17.55 -7.78
CA LEU A 5 -25.19 16.10 -7.82
C LEU A 5 -24.09 15.49 -8.69
N PHE A 6 -23.28 14.59 -8.15
CA PHE A 6 -22.37 13.78 -8.96
C PHE A 6 -23.07 12.47 -9.37
N ILE A 7 -23.03 12.14 -10.65
CA ILE A 7 -23.59 10.91 -11.22
C ILE A 7 -22.47 10.20 -11.97
N ASP A 8 -21.97 9.13 -11.39
CA ASP A 8 -21.06 8.23 -12.11
C ASP A 8 -21.84 7.42 -13.15
N GLU A 9 -21.21 7.06 -14.26
CA GLU A 9 -21.81 6.30 -15.35
C GLU A 9 -23.14 6.92 -15.84
N ILE A 10 -23.20 8.25 -16.03
CA ILE A 10 -24.44 9.01 -16.31
C ILE A 10 -25.21 8.50 -17.54
N HIS A 11 -24.51 7.86 -18.49
CA HIS A 11 -25.14 7.24 -19.65
C HIS A 11 -26.13 6.12 -19.27
N THR A 12 -25.97 5.46 -18.13
CA THR A 12 -26.88 4.41 -17.64
C THR A 12 -28.26 4.98 -17.30
N VAL A 13 -28.29 6.21 -16.76
CA VAL A 13 -29.51 6.91 -16.35
C VAL A 13 -30.25 7.54 -17.53
N VAL A 14 -29.49 7.90 -18.57
CA VAL A 14 -29.98 8.61 -19.76
C VAL A 14 -30.28 7.67 -20.94
N GLY A 15 -29.51 6.59 -21.09
CA GLY A 15 -29.54 5.66 -22.21
C GLY A 15 -30.52 4.49 -22.06
N ALA A 16 -31.07 4.27 -20.86
CA ALA A 16 -31.97 3.17 -20.55
C ALA A 16 -33.27 3.13 -21.39
N GLY A 17 -33.64 4.23 -22.06
CA GLY A 17 -34.84 4.31 -22.88
C GLY A 17 -34.89 3.44 -24.15
N LYS A 18 -33.84 2.68 -24.47
CA LYS A 18 -33.78 1.79 -25.65
C LYS A 18 -33.82 0.28 -25.36
N ALA A 19 -33.69 -0.15 -24.11
CA ALA A 19 -33.74 -1.56 -23.73
C ALA A 19 -34.89 -1.83 -22.74
N ASP A 20 -35.63 -2.92 -23.00
CA ASP A 20 -36.87 -3.33 -22.34
C ASP A 20 -36.97 -3.05 -20.83
N GLY A 21 -37.79 -2.06 -20.46
CA GLY A 21 -38.49 -2.05 -19.16
C GLY A 21 -37.84 -1.32 -17.98
N ALA A 22 -36.63 -0.76 -18.10
CA ALA A 22 -36.09 0.13 -17.07
C ALA A 22 -36.76 1.52 -17.16
N MET A 23 -37.26 2.08 -16.05
CA MET A 23 -37.81 3.44 -16.03
C MET A 23 -36.77 4.44 -16.54
N ASP A 24 -37.09 5.14 -17.63
CA ASP A 24 -36.25 6.16 -18.24
C ASP A 24 -36.17 7.41 -17.34
N ALA A 25 -35.24 7.37 -16.39
CA ALA A 25 -34.91 8.48 -15.51
C ALA A 25 -34.42 9.71 -16.31
N GLY A 26 -33.98 9.55 -17.56
CA GLY A 26 -33.66 10.63 -18.48
C GLY A 26 -34.83 11.59 -18.70
N ASN A 27 -36.07 11.09 -18.77
CA ASN A 27 -37.26 11.94 -18.92
C ASN A 27 -37.61 12.74 -17.65
N LEU A 28 -37.14 12.29 -16.48
CA LEU A 28 -37.28 13.04 -15.22
C LEU A 28 -36.18 14.10 -15.06
N LEU A 29 -34.97 13.82 -15.55
CA LEU A 29 -33.82 14.73 -15.45
C LEU A 29 -33.89 15.88 -16.45
N LYS A 30 -34.33 15.63 -17.70
CA LYS A 30 -34.38 16.65 -18.76
C LYS A 30 -35.14 17.92 -18.36
N PRO A 31 -36.36 17.86 -17.78
CA PRO A 31 -37.08 19.06 -17.36
C PRO A 31 -36.36 19.82 -16.22
N ALA A 32 -35.75 19.11 -15.28
CA ALA A 32 -35.03 19.71 -14.15
C ALA A 32 -33.72 20.39 -14.59
N LEU A 33 -33.00 19.78 -15.54
CA LEU A 33 -31.82 20.36 -16.18
C LEU A 33 -32.17 21.58 -17.04
N ALA A 34 -33.24 21.49 -17.85
CA ALA A 34 -33.67 22.58 -18.71
C ALA A 34 -34.12 23.83 -17.93
N ARG A 35 -34.76 23.64 -16.78
CA ARG A 35 -35.17 24.73 -15.88
C ARG A 35 -34.05 25.22 -14.95
N GLY A 36 -32.85 24.62 -15.00
CA GLY A 36 -31.73 24.96 -14.11
C GLY A 36 -32.00 24.65 -12.63
N GLN A 37 -32.98 23.79 -12.35
CA GLN A 37 -33.34 23.38 -10.98
C GLN A 37 -32.33 22.35 -10.43
N LEU A 38 -31.76 21.54 -11.32
CA LEU A 38 -30.71 20.56 -11.03
C LEU A 38 -29.36 21.07 -11.55
N ARG A 39 -28.33 20.98 -10.69
CA ARG A 39 -26.92 21.12 -11.08
C ARG A 39 -26.26 19.78 -10.87
N CYS A 40 -25.61 19.22 -11.88
CA CYS A 40 -24.91 17.95 -11.76
C CYS A 40 -23.60 17.92 -12.54
N ILE A 41 -22.76 16.97 -12.13
CA ILE A 41 -21.54 16.56 -12.83
C ILE A 41 -21.75 15.08 -13.18
N GLY A 42 -21.73 14.76 -14.47
CA GLY A 42 -21.82 13.39 -14.96
C GLY A 42 -20.45 12.87 -15.38
N ALA A 43 -20.12 11.64 -15.02
CA ALA A 43 -18.95 10.92 -15.53
C ALA A 43 -19.40 9.78 -16.46
N THR A 44 -18.69 9.56 -17.57
CA THR A 44 -18.95 8.50 -18.55
C THR A 44 -17.77 8.41 -19.51
N THR A 45 -17.63 7.28 -20.21
CA THR A 45 -16.63 7.14 -21.28
C THR A 45 -17.00 7.98 -22.52
N LEU A 46 -16.01 8.27 -23.36
CA LEU A 46 -16.23 9.04 -24.59
C LEU A 46 -17.18 8.31 -25.56
N ASP A 47 -17.11 6.98 -25.62
CA ASP A 47 -17.94 6.18 -26.52
C ASP A 47 -19.41 6.18 -26.08
N GLU A 48 -19.68 6.05 -24.79
CA GLU A 48 -21.03 6.16 -24.24
C GLU A 48 -21.60 7.56 -24.38
N TYR A 49 -20.78 8.60 -24.19
CA TYR A 49 -21.19 9.99 -24.42
C TYR A 49 -21.69 10.18 -25.86
N ARG A 50 -20.90 9.72 -26.85
CA ARG A 50 -21.26 9.76 -28.29
C ARG A 50 -22.53 8.95 -28.59
N GLN A 51 -22.73 7.84 -27.90
CA GLN A 51 -23.86 6.94 -28.15
C GLN A 51 -25.18 7.44 -27.54
N HIS A 52 -25.13 8.03 -26.34
CA HIS A 52 -26.32 8.29 -25.52
C HIS A 52 -26.60 9.76 -25.25
N ILE A 53 -25.58 10.63 -25.20
CA ILE A 53 -25.74 12.04 -24.81
C ILE A 53 -25.65 12.98 -26.02
N GLU A 54 -24.64 12.80 -26.87
CA GLU A 54 -24.42 13.64 -28.07
C GLU A 54 -25.56 13.51 -29.08
N LYS A 55 -26.22 12.35 -29.16
CA LYS A 55 -27.38 12.13 -30.04
C LYS A 55 -28.66 12.82 -29.54
N ASP A 56 -28.72 13.24 -28.28
CA ASP A 56 -29.86 13.94 -27.70
C ASP A 56 -29.57 15.44 -27.61
N ALA A 57 -30.11 16.20 -28.58
CA ALA A 57 -29.94 17.65 -28.66
C ALA A 57 -30.37 18.42 -27.41
N ALA A 58 -31.28 17.86 -26.57
CA ALA A 58 -31.69 18.52 -25.34
C ALA A 58 -30.62 18.37 -24.24
N LEU A 59 -29.88 17.26 -24.21
CA LEU A 59 -28.83 17.00 -23.23
C LEU A 59 -27.49 17.58 -23.67
N GLU A 60 -27.14 17.46 -24.95
CA GLU A 60 -25.93 18.05 -25.54
C GLU A 60 -25.84 19.55 -25.24
N ARG A 61 -26.96 20.28 -25.34
CA ARG A 61 -27.03 21.73 -25.05
C ARG A 61 -26.93 22.09 -23.56
N ARG A 62 -27.00 21.11 -22.66
CA ARG A 62 -27.04 21.32 -21.20
C ARG A 62 -25.78 20.83 -20.50
N PHE A 63 -25.06 19.90 -21.11
CA PHE A 63 -23.77 19.44 -20.62
C PHE A 63 -22.63 20.12 -21.37
N GLN A 64 -21.70 20.71 -20.62
CA GLN A 64 -20.40 21.08 -21.15
C GLN A 64 -19.47 19.87 -21.05
N GLN A 65 -18.92 19.42 -22.18
CA GLN A 65 -17.91 18.37 -22.16
C GLN A 65 -16.62 18.88 -21.50
N VAL A 66 -16.13 18.14 -20.51
CA VAL A 66 -14.82 18.30 -19.90
C VAL A 66 -14.06 17.00 -20.12
N PHE A 67 -13.07 17.03 -21.02
CA PHE A 67 -12.28 15.83 -21.33
C PHE A 67 -11.22 15.60 -20.27
N VAL A 68 -11.26 14.44 -19.62
CA VAL A 68 -10.27 14.02 -18.64
C VAL A 68 -9.44 12.90 -19.28
N ALA A 69 -8.21 13.24 -19.67
CA ALA A 69 -7.28 12.28 -20.25
C ALA A 69 -6.58 11.44 -19.18
N GLN A 70 -6.12 10.26 -19.57
CA GLN A 70 -5.18 9.47 -18.77
C GLN A 70 -3.91 10.30 -18.49
N PRO A 71 -3.39 10.33 -17.25
CA PRO A 71 -2.12 10.99 -16.94
C PRO A 71 -0.94 10.27 -17.58
N THR A 72 0.14 11.01 -17.81
CA THR A 72 1.44 10.43 -18.21
C THR A 72 2.04 9.64 -17.06
N VAL A 73 3.07 8.82 -17.35
CA VAL A 73 3.85 8.12 -16.31
C VAL A 73 4.38 9.09 -15.26
N GLU A 74 4.97 10.21 -15.69
CA GLU A 74 5.51 11.24 -14.79
C GLU A 74 4.43 11.88 -13.92
N ALA A 75 3.28 12.25 -14.52
CA ALA A 75 2.15 12.79 -13.78
C ALA A 75 1.60 11.77 -12.77
N THR A 76 1.57 10.48 -13.15
CA THR A 76 1.16 9.40 -12.27
C THR A 76 2.11 9.23 -11.10
N THR A 77 3.43 9.31 -11.32
CA THR A 77 4.40 9.33 -10.22
C THR A 77 4.14 10.51 -9.27
N GLY A 78 3.79 11.69 -9.79
CA GLY A 78 3.38 12.83 -8.98
C GLY A 78 2.14 12.57 -8.13
N ILE A 79 1.10 11.95 -8.71
CA ILE A 79 -0.12 11.53 -8.01
C ILE A 79 0.23 10.52 -6.90
N LEU A 80 1.03 9.50 -7.22
CA LEU A 80 1.46 8.47 -6.27
C LEU A 80 2.25 9.07 -5.10
N ARG A 81 3.12 10.06 -5.35
CA ARG A 81 3.84 10.79 -4.29
C ARG A 81 2.88 11.51 -3.34
N GLY A 82 1.81 12.11 -3.87
CA GLY A 82 0.77 12.75 -3.07
C GLY A 82 -0.07 11.75 -2.25
N LEU A 83 -0.22 10.52 -2.73
CA LEU A 83 -0.94 9.45 -2.04
C LEU A 83 -0.06 8.64 -1.07
N LYS A 84 1.26 8.71 -1.24
CA LYS A 84 2.26 7.89 -0.53
C LYS A 84 2.00 7.82 0.98
N GLU A 85 1.87 8.96 1.65
CA GLU A 85 1.74 9.01 3.11
C GLU A 85 0.50 8.28 3.61
N ARG A 86 -0.62 8.37 2.87
CA ARG A 86 -1.88 7.69 3.22
C ARG A 86 -1.75 6.17 3.09
N TYR A 87 -1.11 5.68 2.03
CA TYR A 87 -0.87 4.24 1.85
C TYR A 87 0.14 3.69 2.84
N GLU A 88 1.22 4.42 3.11
CA GLU A 88 2.19 4.05 4.13
C GLU A 88 1.53 3.91 5.51
N LEU A 89 0.64 4.82 5.87
CA LEU A 89 -0.09 4.76 7.13
C LEU A 89 -1.11 3.60 7.16
N HIS A 90 -1.88 3.42 6.09
CA HIS A 90 -2.88 2.34 5.99
C HIS A 90 -2.24 0.94 6.11
N HIS A 91 -1.10 0.74 5.45
CA HIS A 91 -0.39 -0.53 5.46
C HIS A 91 0.62 -0.66 6.60
N GLY A 92 1.06 0.44 7.17
CA GLY A 92 2.07 0.45 8.21
C GLY A 92 3.48 0.10 7.71
N VAL A 93 3.77 0.41 6.45
CA VAL A 93 5.06 0.18 5.77
C VAL A 93 5.60 1.48 5.20
N ALA A 94 6.87 1.50 4.82
CA ALA A 94 7.46 2.60 4.05
C ALA A 94 7.41 2.28 2.54
N ILE A 95 7.30 3.31 1.70
CA ILE A 95 7.30 3.17 0.24
C ILE A 95 8.39 4.05 -0.34
N SER A 96 9.37 3.44 -1.00
CA SER A 96 10.47 4.18 -1.63
C SER A 96 9.98 4.98 -2.84
N ASP A 97 10.62 6.11 -3.14
CA ASP A 97 10.29 6.88 -4.35
C ASP A 97 10.52 6.05 -5.63
N ALA A 98 11.58 5.24 -5.62
CA ALA A 98 11.90 4.27 -6.66
C ALA A 98 10.74 3.28 -6.92
N ALA A 99 10.06 2.80 -5.88
CA ALA A 99 8.88 1.96 -6.02
C ALA A 99 7.73 2.69 -6.73
N LEU A 100 7.51 3.98 -6.46
CA LEU A 100 6.45 4.76 -7.13
C LEU A 100 6.74 4.97 -8.62
N VAL A 101 8.00 5.25 -8.95
CA VAL A 101 8.46 5.35 -10.35
C VAL A 101 8.28 4.01 -11.06
N ALA A 102 8.72 2.91 -10.42
CA ALA A 102 8.56 1.57 -10.95
C ALA A 102 7.09 1.20 -11.14
N ALA A 103 6.20 1.52 -10.19
CA ALA A 103 4.77 1.22 -10.31
C ALA A 103 4.14 1.92 -11.50
N ALA A 104 4.42 3.20 -11.69
CA ALA A 104 3.94 3.95 -12.84
C ALA A 104 4.48 3.39 -14.17
N ALA A 105 5.78 3.13 -14.26
CA ALA A 105 6.42 2.66 -15.49
C ALA A 105 6.03 1.21 -15.86
N LEU A 106 6.00 0.30 -14.87
CA LEU A 106 5.69 -1.11 -15.10
C LEU A 106 4.21 -1.32 -15.41
N SER A 107 3.31 -0.63 -14.68
CA SER A 107 1.88 -0.72 -14.99
C SER A 107 1.56 -0.14 -16.37
N ASP A 108 2.21 0.96 -16.77
CA ASP A 108 2.04 1.51 -18.11
C ASP A 108 2.47 0.52 -19.21
N ARG A 109 3.62 -0.12 -19.00
CA ARG A 109 4.22 -1.02 -20.00
C ARG A 109 3.54 -2.38 -20.11
N TYR A 110 3.07 -2.96 -19.00
CA TYR A 110 2.66 -4.37 -18.96
C TYR A 110 1.16 -4.58 -18.71
N ILE A 111 0.43 -3.58 -18.21
CA ILE A 111 -1.01 -3.67 -17.92
C ILE A 111 -1.72 -2.77 -18.94
N SER A 112 -2.02 -3.31 -20.13
CA SER A 112 -2.54 -2.54 -21.28
C SER A 112 -4.06 -2.34 -21.26
N GLU A 113 -4.77 -3.18 -20.52
CA GLU A 113 -6.23 -3.24 -20.43
C GLU A 113 -6.82 -2.26 -19.39
N ARG A 114 -5.95 -1.56 -18.64
CA ARG A 114 -6.31 -0.58 -17.63
C ARG A 114 -5.57 0.74 -17.84
N PHE A 115 -6.12 1.81 -17.27
CA PHE A 115 -5.59 3.16 -17.42
C PHE A 115 -4.88 3.62 -16.14
N LEU A 116 -3.84 4.44 -16.32
CA LEU A 116 -3.26 5.21 -15.22
C LEU A 116 -4.29 6.25 -14.71
N PRO A 117 -4.23 6.69 -13.45
CA PRO A 117 -3.28 6.28 -12.41
C PRO A 117 -3.70 5.00 -11.67
N ASP A 118 -4.94 4.53 -11.88
CA ASP A 118 -5.61 3.45 -11.16
C ASP A 118 -4.77 2.16 -11.08
N LYS A 119 -4.32 1.65 -12.24
CA LYS A 119 -3.46 0.44 -12.28
C LYS A 119 -2.13 0.58 -11.54
N ALA A 120 -1.58 1.80 -11.42
CA ALA A 120 -0.32 2.02 -10.71
C ALA A 120 -0.56 2.11 -9.20
N ILE A 121 -1.69 2.69 -8.79
CA ILE A 121 -2.14 2.72 -7.40
C ILE A 121 -2.31 1.30 -6.88
N ASP A 122 -2.99 0.43 -7.64
CA ASP A 122 -3.18 -0.98 -7.28
C ASP A 122 -1.86 -1.73 -7.08
N LEU A 123 -0.88 -1.54 -7.95
CA LEU A 123 0.43 -2.19 -7.79
C LEU A 123 1.14 -1.75 -6.49
N VAL A 124 1.03 -0.47 -6.13
CA VAL A 124 1.58 0.04 -4.88
C VAL A 124 0.83 -0.53 -3.68
N ASP A 125 -0.50 -0.57 -3.76
CA ASP A 125 -1.38 -1.09 -2.71
C ASP A 125 -1.10 -2.57 -2.42
N GLU A 126 -1.06 -3.40 -3.46
CA GLU A 126 -0.80 -4.83 -3.35
C GLU A 126 0.63 -5.12 -2.88
N ALA A 127 1.63 -4.37 -3.34
CA ALA A 127 3.00 -4.49 -2.86
C ALA A 127 3.13 -4.10 -1.37
N ALA A 128 2.41 -3.06 -0.94
CA ALA A 128 2.38 -2.63 0.46
C ALA A 128 1.64 -3.64 1.36
N ALA A 129 0.51 -4.17 0.89
CA ALA A 129 -0.25 -5.21 1.60
C ALA A 129 0.58 -6.49 1.78
N LYS A 130 1.26 -6.93 0.72
CA LYS A 130 2.17 -8.08 0.79
C LYS A 130 3.29 -7.87 1.80
N LEU A 131 3.94 -6.70 1.76
CA LEU A 131 5.02 -6.39 2.69
C LEU A 131 4.54 -6.33 4.15
N LYS A 132 3.33 -5.80 4.39
CA LYS A 132 2.71 -5.81 5.72
C LYS A 132 2.51 -7.24 6.25
N MET A 133 2.05 -8.15 5.39
CA MET A 133 1.90 -9.57 5.76
C MET A 133 3.26 -10.18 6.11
N ASP A 134 4.29 -9.93 5.30
CA ASP A 134 5.64 -10.42 5.55
C ASP A 134 6.22 -9.86 6.85
N ALA A 135 6.09 -8.55 7.10
CA ALA A 135 6.62 -7.87 8.29
C ALA A 135 5.90 -8.26 9.59
N THR A 136 4.62 -8.62 9.52
CA THR A 136 3.85 -9.09 10.69
C THR A 136 3.98 -10.60 10.92
N SER A 137 4.49 -11.33 9.93
CA SER A 137 4.78 -12.75 10.06
C SER A 137 6.07 -13.03 10.83
N ARG A 138 6.20 -14.26 11.34
CA ARG A 138 7.42 -14.70 12.03
C ARG A 138 8.59 -14.75 11.02
N PRO A 139 9.75 -14.14 11.31
CA PRO A 139 10.89 -14.19 10.41
C PRO A 139 11.32 -15.63 10.13
N GLN A 140 11.65 -15.93 8.87
CA GLN A 140 12.05 -17.27 8.46
C GLN A 140 13.25 -17.80 9.27
N ALA A 141 14.23 -16.94 9.55
CA ALA A 141 15.38 -17.29 10.38
C ALA A 141 15.00 -17.74 11.80
N LEU A 142 13.94 -17.17 12.39
CA LEU A 142 13.44 -17.57 13.70
C LEU A 142 12.69 -18.92 13.62
N ASP A 143 11.83 -19.10 12.61
CA ASP A 143 11.11 -20.37 12.40
C ASP A 143 12.06 -21.54 12.17
N GLU A 144 13.14 -21.33 11.41
CA GLU A 144 14.18 -22.35 11.19
C GLU A 144 14.87 -22.79 12.48
N VAL A 145 15.21 -21.84 13.36
CA VAL A 145 15.84 -22.14 14.66
C VAL A 145 14.86 -22.87 15.58
N GLU A 146 13.59 -22.45 15.62
CA GLU A 146 12.55 -23.12 16.41
C GLU A 146 12.32 -24.56 15.96
N ARG A 147 12.22 -24.81 14.66
CA ARG A 147 12.08 -26.16 14.11
C ARG A 147 13.24 -27.07 14.51
N ARG A 148 14.49 -26.57 14.43
CA ARG A 148 15.67 -27.32 14.88
C ARG A 148 15.65 -27.60 16.38
N LEU A 149 15.22 -26.64 17.18
CA LEU A 149 15.04 -26.82 18.63
C LEU A 149 14.02 -27.92 18.96
N VAL A 150 12.90 -27.97 18.25
CA VAL A 150 11.89 -29.01 18.42
C VAL A 150 12.46 -30.38 18.07
N GLN A 151 13.19 -30.50 16.95
CA GLN A 151 13.85 -31.75 16.54
C GLN A 151 14.87 -32.20 17.60
N ALA A 152 15.71 -31.29 18.08
CA ALA A 152 16.71 -31.59 19.12
C ALA A 152 16.05 -32.03 20.44
N LYS A 153 14.93 -31.42 20.84
CA LYS A 153 14.17 -31.85 22.04
C LYS A 153 13.57 -33.25 21.90
N MET A 154 13.09 -33.61 20.70
CA MET A 154 12.59 -34.96 20.43
C MET A 154 13.73 -35.99 20.48
N GLU A 155 14.89 -35.67 19.90
CA GLU A 155 16.09 -36.50 19.98
C GLU A 155 16.58 -36.66 21.44
N GLU A 156 16.57 -35.56 22.22
CA GLU A 156 16.92 -35.58 23.64
C GLU A 156 16.03 -36.55 24.43
N PHE A 157 14.71 -36.49 24.21
CA PHE A 157 13.75 -37.35 24.89
C PHE A 157 13.98 -38.84 24.57
N SER A 158 14.34 -39.16 23.32
CA SER A 158 14.68 -40.53 22.92
C SER A 158 15.98 -40.99 23.58
N LEU A 159 17.04 -40.17 23.50
CA LEU A 159 18.36 -40.52 24.00
C LEU A 159 18.45 -40.56 25.53
N THR A 160 17.57 -39.84 26.24
CA THR A 160 17.56 -39.82 27.71
C THR A 160 17.33 -41.21 28.31
N LYS A 161 16.53 -42.05 27.64
CA LYS A 161 16.26 -43.43 28.09
C LYS A 161 17.47 -44.34 27.85
N ASP A 162 18.15 -44.16 26.73
CA ASP A 162 19.27 -45.01 26.30
C ASP A 162 20.60 -44.62 26.97
N ALA A 163 20.73 -43.36 27.40
CA ALA A 163 21.93 -42.82 28.04
C ALA A 163 22.30 -43.49 29.38
N ALA A 164 21.35 -44.17 30.03
CA ALA A 164 21.62 -44.94 31.25
C ALA A 164 22.36 -46.27 30.97
N ALA A 165 22.27 -46.79 29.75
CA ALA A 165 22.81 -48.09 29.37
C ALA A 165 23.96 -48.02 28.34
N ASP A 166 24.00 -46.98 27.49
CA ASP A 166 25.02 -46.81 26.46
C ASP A 166 25.87 -45.54 26.67
N PRO A 167 27.19 -45.67 26.93
CA PRO A 167 28.13 -44.54 27.02
C PRO A 167 28.15 -43.65 25.77
N ARG A 168 27.88 -44.19 24.58
CA ARG A 168 27.80 -43.41 23.34
C ARG A 168 26.55 -42.55 23.30
N ALA A 169 25.42 -43.08 23.76
CA ALA A 169 24.17 -42.31 23.91
C ALA A 169 24.33 -41.18 24.94
N ALA A 170 25.04 -41.41 26.05
CA ALA A 170 25.35 -40.37 27.03
C ALA A 170 26.24 -39.24 26.44
N ALA A 171 27.26 -39.60 25.64
CA ALA A 171 28.10 -38.62 24.96
C ALA A 171 27.32 -37.81 23.92
N ARG A 172 26.46 -38.45 23.12
CA ARG A 172 25.58 -37.77 22.15
C ARG A 172 24.57 -36.85 22.84
N LEU A 173 23.95 -37.29 23.94
CA LEU A 173 23.03 -36.47 24.74
C LEU A 173 23.73 -35.21 25.27
N THR A 174 24.96 -35.33 25.74
CA THR A 174 25.75 -34.18 26.21
C THR A 174 26.02 -33.18 25.08
N ALA A 175 26.43 -33.68 23.91
CA ALA A 175 26.65 -32.82 22.73
C ALA A 175 25.35 -32.15 22.24
N LEU A 176 24.24 -32.89 22.23
CA LEU A 176 22.93 -32.39 21.81
C LEU A 176 22.42 -31.29 22.75
N ARG A 177 22.60 -31.44 24.07
CA ARG A 177 22.27 -30.38 25.04
C ARG A 177 23.10 -29.11 24.84
N ALA A 178 24.38 -29.25 24.49
CA ALA A 178 25.22 -28.10 24.15
C ALA A 178 24.77 -27.40 22.86
N GLU A 179 24.37 -28.18 21.85
CA GLU A 179 23.76 -27.66 20.62
C GLU A 179 22.44 -26.94 20.90
N MET A 180 21.55 -27.53 21.71
CA MET A 180 20.31 -26.91 22.15
C MET A 180 20.55 -25.58 22.86
N GLY A 181 21.52 -25.50 23.78
CA GLY A 181 21.88 -24.23 24.44
C GLY A 181 22.33 -23.16 23.44
N THR A 182 23.06 -23.55 22.40
CA THR A 182 23.46 -22.64 21.30
C THR A 182 22.25 -22.18 20.49
N LEU A 183 21.34 -23.09 20.14
CA LEU A 183 20.12 -22.78 19.40
C LEU A 183 19.16 -21.89 20.21
N GLU A 184 19.00 -22.13 21.52
CA GLU A 184 18.20 -21.28 22.42
C GLU A 184 18.77 -19.87 22.51
N GLY A 185 20.10 -19.73 22.61
CA GLY A 185 20.75 -18.42 22.57
C GLY A 185 20.46 -17.66 21.27
N ARG A 186 20.55 -18.35 20.12
CA ARG A 186 20.20 -17.78 18.81
C ARG A 186 18.71 -17.42 18.71
N GLN A 187 17.82 -18.29 19.19
CA GLN A 187 16.38 -18.04 19.19
C GLN A 187 16.05 -16.77 19.97
N ARG A 188 16.60 -16.62 21.19
CA ARG A 188 16.38 -15.42 22.01
C ARG A 188 16.88 -14.16 21.30
N ALA A 189 18.11 -14.20 20.77
CA ALA A 189 18.68 -13.07 20.05
C ALA A 189 17.82 -12.65 18.84
N LEU A 190 17.31 -13.61 18.05
CA LEU A 190 16.44 -13.33 16.90
C LEU A 190 15.06 -12.81 17.34
N ALA A 191 14.48 -13.41 18.38
CA ALA A 191 13.18 -13.00 18.91
C ALA A 191 13.21 -11.59 19.52
N ASP A 192 14.28 -11.23 20.21
CA ASP A 192 14.45 -9.90 20.79
C ASP A 192 14.63 -8.85 19.70
N ARG A 193 15.48 -9.11 18.69
CA ARG A 193 15.61 -8.23 17.52
C ARG A 193 14.28 -8.03 16.78
N TRP A 194 13.54 -9.10 16.51
CA TRP A 194 12.24 -9.00 15.85
C TRP A 194 11.23 -8.17 16.66
N ARG A 195 11.26 -8.28 17.99
CA ARG A 195 10.42 -7.47 18.88
C ARG A 195 10.79 -5.99 18.81
N GLU A 196 12.09 -5.68 18.77
CA GLU A 196 12.60 -4.31 18.62
C GLU A 196 12.22 -3.71 17.26
N GLU A 197 12.44 -4.43 16.16
CA GLU A 197 12.06 -4.01 14.81
C GLU A 197 10.55 -3.72 14.72
N LYS A 198 9.72 -4.64 15.24
CA LYS A 198 8.27 -4.47 15.25
C LYS A 198 7.84 -3.26 16.08
N GLY A 199 8.42 -3.09 17.27
CA GLY A 199 8.13 -1.94 18.13
C GLY A 199 8.52 -0.60 17.49
N ALA A 200 9.62 -0.56 16.74
CA ALA A 200 10.03 0.62 15.99
C ALA A 200 9.00 0.99 14.91
N LEU A 201 8.47 0.01 14.18
CA LEU A 201 7.43 0.22 13.17
C LEU A 201 6.10 0.68 13.77
N GLU A 202 5.64 0.04 14.85
CA GLU A 202 4.44 0.45 15.57
C GLU A 202 4.58 1.90 16.09
N GLY A 203 5.76 2.25 16.58
CA GLY A 203 6.08 3.61 17.02
C GLY A 203 6.19 4.65 15.91
N LEU A 204 6.44 4.25 14.66
CA LEU A 204 6.39 5.12 13.48
C LEU A 204 4.95 5.31 13.02
N ASN A 205 4.18 4.22 12.95
CA ASN A 205 2.79 4.25 12.52
C ASN A 205 1.91 5.08 13.45
N SER A 206 2.15 5.03 14.77
CA SER A 206 1.45 5.87 15.73
C SER A 206 1.74 7.37 15.55
N LEU A 207 2.98 7.74 15.22
CA LEU A 207 3.33 9.13 14.90
C LEU A 207 2.66 9.60 13.61
N LYS A 208 2.66 8.77 12.56
CA LYS A 208 1.96 9.08 11.30
C LYS A 208 0.46 9.26 11.52
N ALA A 209 -0.17 8.39 12.30
CA ALA A 209 -1.58 8.52 12.68
C ALA A 209 -1.86 9.81 13.46
N ALA A 210 -0.97 10.18 14.39
CA ALA A 210 -1.10 11.43 15.14
C ALA A 210 -0.98 12.66 14.22
N ILE A 211 -0.09 12.62 13.23
CA ILE A 211 0.07 13.68 12.22
C ILE A 211 -1.19 13.81 11.36
N GLU A 212 -1.75 12.70 10.87
CA GLU A 212 -3.00 12.74 10.08
C GLU A 212 -4.16 13.30 10.91
N GLN A 213 -4.29 12.85 12.16
CA GLN A 213 -5.30 13.36 13.08
C GLN A 213 -5.15 14.87 13.32
N LYS A 214 -3.93 15.36 13.53
CA LYS A 214 -3.65 16.79 13.69
C LYS A 214 -3.93 17.60 12.42
N THR A 215 -3.66 17.02 11.25
CA THR A 215 -3.95 17.64 9.95
C THR A 215 -5.47 17.82 9.79
N LEU A 216 -6.26 16.81 10.13
CA LEU A 216 -7.72 16.89 10.14
C LEU A 216 -8.24 17.92 11.15
N GLU A 217 -7.67 17.98 12.35
CA GLU A 217 -8.02 18.98 13.37
C GLU A 217 -7.75 20.43 12.88
N ILE A 218 -6.66 20.63 12.13
CA ILE A 218 -6.34 21.93 11.50
C ILE A 218 -7.41 22.29 10.47
N GLU A 219 -7.75 21.38 9.56
CA GLU A 219 -8.77 21.61 8.53
C GLU A 219 -10.14 21.95 9.15
N GLN A 220 -10.53 21.22 10.20
CA GLN A 220 -11.76 21.48 10.94
C GLN A 220 -11.75 22.84 11.63
N ALA A 221 -10.64 23.22 12.27
CA ALA A 221 -10.48 24.51 12.92
C ALA A 221 -10.50 25.67 11.91
N GLU A 222 -9.85 25.52 10.76
CA GLU A 222 -9.89 26.48 9.65
C GLU A 222 -11.31 26.65 9.10
N ALA A 223 -12.04 25.53 8.89
CA ALA A 223 -13.43 25.56 8.45
C ALA A 223 -14.39 26.21 9.46
N ALA A 224 -14.11 26.08 10.76
CA ALA A 224 -14.88 26.70 11.84
C ALA A 224 -14.46 28.15 12.15
N TYR A 225 -13.48 28.72 11.43
CA TYR A 225 -12.87 30.03 11.72
C TYR A 225 -12.20 30.12 13.11
N GLU A 226 -11.80 28.99 13.71
CA GLU A 226 -11.04 28.91 14.96
C GLU A 226 -9.54 29.17 14.71
N LEU A 227 -9.20 30.35 14.19
CA LEU A 227 -7.85 30.65 13.67
C LEU A 227 -6.72 30.50 14.71
N ASN A 228 -6.98 30.81 15.98
CA ASN A 228 -5.98 30.65 17.05
C ASN A 228 -5.61 29.18 17.28
N LYS A 229 -6.61 28.29 17.30
CA LYS A 229 -6.42 26.86 17.46
C LYS A 229 -5.74 26.26 16.23
N ALA A 230 -6.18 26.65 15.03
CA ALA A 230 -5.52 26.26 13.79
C ALA A 230 -4.03 26.66 13.77
N ALA A 231 -3.71 27.88 14.23
CA ALA A 231 -2.32 28.36 14.30
C ALA A 231 -1.48 27.56 15.30
N GLU A 232 -2.00 27.25 16.50
CA GLU A 232 -1.28 26.42 17.47
C GLU A 232 -1.00 25.02 16.90
N LEU A 233 -2.01 24.34 16.37
CA LEU A 233 -1.85 23.01 15.78
C LEU A 233 -0.85 23.01 14.61
N LYS A 234 -0.92 24.03 13.74
CA LYS A 234 -0.12 24.13 12.51
C LYS A 234 1.34 24.51 12.73
N TYR A 235 1.62 25.38 13.71
CA TYR A 235 2.96 25.93 13.92
C TYR A 235 3.68 25.37 15.16
N ARG A 236 2.97 24.65 16.04
CA ARG A 236 3.55 24.03 17.24
C ARG A 236 3.48 22.49 17.17
N ASP A 237 2.27 21.94 17.22
CA ASP A 237 2.07 20.50 17.39
C ASP A 237 2.49 19.69 16.17
N LEU A 238 2.04 20.10 14.97
CA LEU A 238 2.33 19.39 13.73
C LEU A 238 3.85 19.36 13.41
N PRO A 239 4.60 20.49 13.48
CA PRO A 239 6.05 20.47 13.29
C PRO A 239 6.79 19.60 14.31
N GLU A 240 6.35 19.57 15.57
CA GLU A 240 6.95 18.73 16.61
C GLU A 240 6.80 17.24 16.26
N LEU A 241 5.59 16.81 15.90
CA LEU A 241 5.33 15.43 15.49
C LEU A 241 6.10 15.06 14.21
N GLN A 242 6.18 15.97 13.24
CA GLN A 242 6.96 15.76 12.02
C GLN A 242 8.46 15.62 12.31
N ALA A 243 9.00 16.40 13.25
CA ALA A 243 10.39 16.28 13.67
C ALA A 243 10.66 14.92 14.35
N GLN A 244 9.76 14.48 15.23
CA GLN A 244 9.85 13.17 15.87
C GLN A 244 9.76 12.02 14.84
N LEU A 245 8.87 12.14 13.86
CA LEU A 245 8.73 11.15 12.78
C LEU A 245 10.03 11.05 11.97
N ARG A 246 10.59 12.18 11.54
CA ARG A 246 11.86 12.21 10.78
C ARG A 246 13.00 11.57 11.56
N ALA A 247 13.15 11.93 12.84
CA ALA A 247 14.19 11.35 13.69
C ALA A 247 14.07 9.82 13.80
N LYS A 248 12.85 9.29 13.96
CA LYS A 248 12.63 7.83 13.98
C LYS A 248 12.89 7.17 12.62
N GLN A 249 12.52 7.82 11.52
CA GLN A 249 12.78 7.32 10.17
C GLN A 249 14.27 7.22 9.88
N GLU A 250 15.04 8.25 10.26
CA GLU A 250 16.50 8.26 10.13
C GLU A 250 17.16 7.17 10.98
N ALA A 251 16.70 6.98 12.23
CA ALA A 251 17.18 5.91 13.09
C ALA A 251 16.90 4.51 12.50
N LEU A 252 15.71 4.31 11.92
CA LEU A 252 15.36 3.04 11.28
C LEU A 252 16.18 2.81 10.00
N ALA A 253 16.35 3.83 9.16
CA ALA A 253 17.14 3.74 7.94
C ALA A 253 18.63 3.43 8.23
N ALA A 254 19.17 3.95 9.34
CA ALA A 254 20.53 3.62 9.78
C ALA A 254 20.66 2.17 10.28
N ALA A 255 19.58 1.59 10.83
CA ALA A 255 19.53 0.21 11.29
C ALA A 255 19.36 -0.80 10.12
N ASP A 256 18.80 -0.38 8.99
CA ASP A 256 18.46 -1.22 7.82
C ASP A 256 19.69 -1.61 6.96
N GLY A 257 20.93 -1.35 7.45
CA GLY A 257 22.21 -1.54 6.77
C GLY A 257 22.66 -2.99 6.49
N GLY A 258 21.71 -3.92 6.28
CA GLY A 258 21.97 -5.29 5.79
C GLY A 258 21.71 -6.42 6.79
N GLU A 259 21.31 -6.13 8.03
CA GLU A 259 21.05 -7.14 9.07
C GLU A 259 19.58 -7.22 9.53
N ALA A 260 18.67 -6.49 8.89
CA ALA A 260 17.25 -6.50 9.25
C ALA A 260 16.62 -7.89 9.04
N LEU A 261 15.87 -8.37 10.04
CA LEU A 261 15.15 -9.65 9.97
C LEU A 261 13.92 -9.57 9.07
N THR A 262 13.35 -8.37 8.94
CA THR A 262 12.17 -8.10 8.12
C THR A 262 12.37 -6.89 7.24
N ARG A 263 11.92 -6.98 5.98
CA ARG A 263 11.88 -5.83 5.08
C ARG A 263 10.68 -4.97 5.45
N THR A 264 10.90 -3.67 5.58
CA THR A 264 9.85 -2.71 6.01
C THR A 264 9.54 -1.64 4.98
N THR A 265 10.35 -1.60 3.91
CA THR A 265 10.22 -0.66 2.80
C THR A 265 9.90 -1.37 1.48
N VAL A 266 8.81 -0.94 0.84
CA VAL A 266 8.45 -1.31 -0.53
C VAL A 266 9.47 -0.68 -1.48
N GLY A 267 10.25 -1.54 -2.14
CA GLY A 267 11.19 -1.17 -3.19
C GLY A 267 10.66 -1.55 -4.58
N GLU A 268 11.44 -1.22 -5.61
CA GLU A 268 11.16 -1.59 -7.01
C GLU A 268 10.90 -3.09 -7.15
N GLU A 269 11.67 -3.93 -6.47
CA GLU A 269 11.52 -5.38 -6.48
C GLU A 269 10.16 -5.84 -5.95
N GLY A 270 9.63 -5.18 -4.93
CA GLY A 270 8.31 -5.51 -4.36
C GLY A 270 7.20 -5.23 -5.38
N VAL A 271 7.28 -4.08 -6.03
CA VAL A 271 6.35 -3.69 -7.10
C VAL A 271 6.47 -4.62 -8.32
N ALA A 272 7.70 -4.94 -8.72
CA ALA A 272 7.95 -5.85 -9.84
C ALA A 272 7.50 -7.28 -9.55
N ALA A 273 7.64 -7.77 -8.31
CA ALA A 273 7.18 -9.09 -7.92
C ALA A 273 5.66 -9.24 -8.00
N VAL A 274 4.93 -8.15 -7.73
CA VAL A 274 3.47 -8.09 -7.87
C VAL A 274 3.05 -7.96 -9.33
N GLY A 275 3.57 -6.95 -10.03
CA GLY A 275 3.26 -6.74 -11.45
C GLY A 275 3.70 -7.88 -12.37
N GLY A 276 4.71 -8.65 -11.95
CA GLY A 276 5.22 -9.83 -12.65
C GLY A 276 4.34 -11.08 -12.50
N ALA A 277 3.37 -11.12 -11.60
CA ALA A 277 2.45 -12.27 -11.50
C ALA A 277 1.55 -12.43 -12.74
N GLY A 278 1.38 -11.37 -13.54
CA GLY A 278 0.74 -11.41 -14.86
C GLY A 278 1.70 -11.57 -16.04
N VAL A 279 3.01 -11.67 -15.80
CA VAL A 279 4.04 -11.78 -16.85
C VAL A 279 4.72 -13.15 -16.71
N PRO A 280 4.77 -14.00 -17.76
CA PRO A 280 5.35 -15.33 -17.67
C PRO A 280 6.81 -15.31 -17.15
N SER A 281 6.97 -15.76 -15.90
CA SER A 281 8.15 -16.39 -15.31
C SER A 281 9.52 -15.82 -15.72
N HIS A 282 9.84 -14.57 -15.39
CA HIS A 282 11.20 -14.01 -15.53
C HIS A 282 11.60 -13.06 -14.37
N GLY A 283 11.11 -13.33 -13.15
CA GLY A 283 11.43 -12.52 -11.96
C GLY A 283 12.94 -12.35 -11.68
N ALA A 284 13.76 -13.33 -12.05
CA ALA A 284 15.22 -13.26 -11.93
C ALA A 284 15.88 -12.38 -13.01
N TRP A 285 15.32 -12.34 -14.23
CA TRP A 285 15.88 -11.56 -15.34
C TRP A 285 15.53 -10.07 -15.23
N LEU A 286 14.37 -9.73 -14.65
CA LEU A 286 13.93 -8.35 -14.42
C LEU A 286 14.82 -7.60 -13.41
N CYS A 287 15.26 -8.25 -12.34
CA CYS A 287 16.20 -7.65 -11.39
C CYS A 287 17.60 -7.48 -12.02
N GLU A 288 18.00 -8.36 -12.94
CA GLU A 288 19.29 -8.28 -13.63
C GLU A 288 19.30 -7.24 -14.76
N GLN A 289 18.18 -7.03 -15.47
CA GLN A 289 18.05 -5.95 -16.47
C GLN A 289 17.93 -4.56 -15.84
N ALA A 290 17.16 -4.41 -14.76
CA ALA A 290 17.07 -3.13 -14.04
C ALA A 290 18.44 -2.67 -13.51
N ARG A 291 19.28 -3.62 -13.04
CA ARG A 291 20.67 -3.33 -12.66
C ARG A 291 21.59 -2.97 -13.84
N ARG A 292 21.28 -3.40 -15.06
CA ARG A 292 22.10 -3.13 -16.27
C ARG A 292 21.74 -1.82 -16.96
N THR A 293 20.50 -1.34 -16.85
CA THR A 293 20.06 -0.08 -17.47
C THR A 293 20.32 1.16 -16.61
N TRP A 294 20.65 0.99 -15.32
CA TRP A 294 20.87 2.06 -14.34
C TRP A 294 22.32 2.20 -13.83
N ARG A 295 23.33 1.89 -14.67
CA ARG A 295 24.68 2.42 -14.46
C ARG A 295 24.96 3.52 -15.49
N PRO A 296 25.56 4.65 -15.09
CA PRO A 296 25.80 5.79 -15.96
C PRO A 296 26.71 5.45 -17.14
#